data_AF-A0A3D5DLJ8-F1
#
_entry.id   AF-A0A3D5DLJ8-F1
#
_cell.length_a   1.000
_cell.length_b   1.000
_cell.length_c   1.000
_cell.angle_alpha   90.00
_cell.angle_beta   90.00
_cell.angle_gamma   90.00
#
_symmetry.space_group_name_H-M   'P 1'
#
loop_
_entity.id
_entity.type
_entity.pdbx_description
1 polymer ?
#
loop_
_entity_poly.entity_id
_entity_poly.type
_entity_poly.pdbx_seq_one_letter_code
_entity_poly.pdbx_strand_id
1 'polypeptide(L)'
;MATRKVTITLDEAQLARIQALVGAGSAASVSGFVQHAVTVALDDVAGWGAMLAEALRDTGGPLSGEERAWADGVLGVTTRSGRPAA
;
A
#
# COMPACT_ATOMS: atom_id res chain seq x y z
N MET A 1 -1.99 12.27 -18.96
CA MET A 1 -1.30 11.14 -18.29
C MET A 1 -0.50 10.37 -19.32
N ALA A 2 0.78 10.10 -19.08
CA ALA A 2 1.59 9.27 -19.98
C ALA A 2 1.38 7.79 -19.63
N THR A 3 0.97 6.98 -20.60
CA THR A 3 0.86 5.52 -20.44
C THR A 3 2.14 4.84 -20.91
N ARG A 4 2.57 3.77 -20.23
CA ARG A 4 3.66 2.89 -20.67
C ARG A 4 3.17 1.46 -20.82
N LYS A 5 3.66 0.76 -21.84
CA LYS A 5 3.40 -0.67 -22.02
C LYS A 5 4.27 -1.47 -21.05
N VAL A 6 3.67 -2.49 -20.46
CA VAL A 6 4.34 -3.43 -19.56
C VAL A 6 4.04 -4.84 -20.07
N THR A 7 5.07 -5.69 -20.11
CA THR A 7 4.91 -7.12 -20.36
C THR A 7 4.81 -7.82 -19.00
N ILE A 8 3.79 -8.67 -18.84
CA ILE A 8 3.54 -9.43 -17.61
C ILE A 8 3.35 -10.90 -17.95
N THR A 9 3.68 -11.77 -17.00
CA THR A 9 3.36 -13.19 -17.05
C THR A 9 2.11 -13.44 -16.22
N LEU A 10 1.13 -14.13 -16.78
CA LEU A 10 -0.08 -14.56 -16.10
C LEU A 10 -0.23 -16.07 -16.27
N ASP A 11 -0.90 -16.70 -15.31
CA ASP A 11 -1.30 -18.09 -15.45
C ASP A 11 -2.26 -18.25 -16.65
N GLU A 12 -2.13 -19.36 -17.39
CA GLU A 12 -2.93 -19.58 -18.60
C GLU A 12 -4.43 -19.65 -18.28
N ALA A 13 -4.80 -20.23 -17.13
CA ALA A 13 -6.20 -20.28 -16.71
C ALA A 13 -6.72 -18.89 -16.33
N GLN A 14 -5.87 -17.99 -15.82
CA GLN A 14 -6.26 -16.59 -15.63
C GLN A 14 -6.55 -15.91 -16.97
N LEU A 15 -5.68 -16.07 -17.97
CA LEU A 15 -5.88 -15.49 -19.30
C LEU A 15 -7.17 -16.01 -19.95
N ALA A 16 -7.43 -17.32 -19.85
CA ALA A 16 -8.66 -17.93 -20.38
C ALA A 16 -9.93 -17.33 -19.74
N ARG A 17 -9.93 -17.11 -18.42
CA ARG A 17 -11.06 -16.46 -17.73
C ARG A 17 -11.25 -15.01 -18.17
N ILE A 18 -10.17 -14.25 -18.36
CA ILE A 18 -10.26 -12.87 -18.84
C ILE A 18 -10.86 -12.84 -20.25
N GLN A 19 -10.41 -13.74 -21.13
CA GLN A 19 -10.95 -13.84 -22.49
C GLN A 19 -12.45 -14.20 -22.48
N ALA A 20 -12.89 -15.09 -21.59
CA ALA A 20 -14.31 -15.42 -21.43
C ALA A 20 -15.14 -14.20 -21.01
N LEU A 21 -14.64 -13.38 -20.08
CA LEU A 21 -15.32 -12.14 -19.66
C LEU A 21 -15.41 -11.10 -20.79
N VAL A 22 -14.37 -11.01 -21.62
CA VAL A 22 -14.39 -10.16 -22.82
C VAL A 22 -15.40 -10.69 -23.83
N GLY A 23 -15.42 -12.00 -24.08
CA GLY A 23 -16.38 -12.65 -24.96
C GLY A 23 -17.83 -12.47 -24.50
N ALA A 24 -18.06 -12.41 -23.19
CA ALA A 24 -19.35 -12.12 -22.57
C ALA A 24 -19.71 -10.62 -22.55
N GLY A 25 -18.84 -9.74 -23.04
CA GLY A 25 -19.06 -8.29 -23.06
C GLY A 25 -18.90 -7.60 -21.70
N SER A 26 -18.42 -8.29 -20.66
CA SER A 26 -18.20 -7.73 -19.33
C SER A 26 -16.94 -6.85 -19.24
N ALA A 27 -16.05 -6.95 -20.24
CA ALA A 27 -14.89 -6.07 -20.38
C ALA A 27 -14.65 -5.74 -21.86
N ALA A 28 -14.23 -4.51 -22.15
CA ALA A 28 -14.01 -4.06 -23.54
C ALA A 28 -12.82 -4.77 -24.23
N SER A 29 -11.82 -5.22 -23.47
CA SER A 29 -10.66 -5.97 -23.96
C SER A 29 -9.89 -6.60 -22.80
N VAL A 30 -8.95 -7.50 -23.11
CA VAL A 30 -8.01 -8.06 -22.11
C VAL A 30 -7.21 -6.95 -21.45
N SER A 31 -6.65 -6.01 -22.22
CA SER A 31 -5.90 -4.88 -21.65
C SER A 31 -6.77 -3.97 -20.79
N GLY A 32 -8.03 -3.75 -21.19
CA GLY A 32 -8.99 -2.98 -20.39
C GLY A 32 -9.32 -3.65 -19.06
N PHE A 33 -9.52 -4.98 -19.07
CA PHE A 33 -9.70 -5.76 -17.84
C PHE A 33 -8.48 -5.63 -16.92
N VAL A 34 -7.27 -5.82 -17.44
CA VAL A 34 -6.04 -5.74 -16.65
C VAL A 34 -5.83 -4.34 -16.09
N GLN A 35 -6.08 -3.28 -16.88
CA GLN A 35 -5.99 -1.90 -16.38
C GLN A 35 -6.96 -1.65 -15.23
N HIS A 36 -8.21 -2.09 -15.36
CA HIS A 36 -9.20 -1.96 -14.30
C HIS A 36 -8.77 -2.71 -13.03
N ALA A 37 -8.29 -3.95 -13.16
CA ALA A 37 -7.80 -4.73 -12.04
C ALA A 37 -6.60 -4.07 -11.33
N VAL A 38 -5.67 -3.47 -12.08
CA VAL A 38 -4.54 -2.71 -11.52
C VAL A 38 -5.04 -1.48 -10.76
N THR A 39 -6.00 -0.74 -11.30
CA THR A 39 -6.61 0.40 -10.60
C THR A 39 -7.25 -0.03 -9.29
N VAL A 40 -8.07 -1.08 -9.30
CA VAL A 40 -8.72 -1.62 -8.10
C VAL A 40 -7.70 -2.02 -7.03
N ALA A 41 -6.61 -2.70 -7.44
CA ALA A 41 -5.56 -3.11 -6.50
C ALA A 41 -4.81 -1.90 -5.90
N LEU A 42 -4.55 -0.86 -6.69
CA LEU A 42 -3.91 0.37 -6.19
C LEU A 42 -4.83 1.12 -5.23
N ASP A 43 -6.11 1.22 -5.54
CA ASP A 43 -7.11 1.88 -4.69
C ASP A 43 -7.28 1.13 -3.35
N ASP A 44 -7.27 -0.20 -3.35
CA ASP A 44 -7.34 -1.02 -2.14
C ASP A 44 -6.14 -0.80 -1.21
N VAL A 45 -4.91 -0.80 -1.76
CA VAL A 45 -3.70 -0.50 -0.99
C VAL A 45 -3.75 0.91 -0.38
N ALA A 46 -4.23 1.89 -1.14
CA ALA A 46 -4.41 3.26 -0.64
C ALA A 46 -5.50 3.34 0.45
N GLY A 47 -6.60 2.62 0.26
CA GLY A 47 -7.70 2.52 1.21
C GLY A 47 -7.29 1.90 2.54
N TRP A 48 -6.49 0.83 2.51
CA TRP A 48 -5.93 0.19 3.70
C TRP A 48 -5.07 1.15 4.53
N GLY A 49 -4.21 1.92 3.88
CA GLY A 49 -3.39 2.93 4.54
C GLY A 49 -4.24 4.02 5.22
N ALA A 50 -5.29 4.48 4.55
CA ALA A 50 -6.22 5.46 5.11
C ALA A 50 -7.00 4.89 6.30
N MET A 51 -7.50 3.65 6.19
CA MET A 51 -8.21 2.95 7.26
C MET A 51 -7.30 2.74 8.49
N LEU A 52 -6.06 2.30 8.27
CA LEU A 52 -5.08 2.13 9.36
C LEU A 52 -4.76 3.48 10.02
N ALA A 53 -4.60 4.55 9.24
CA ALA A 53 -4.32 5.87 9.77
C ALA A 53 -5.48 6.45 10.59
N GLU A 54 -6.74 6.15 10.23
CA GLU A 54 -7.90 6.51 11.04
C GLU A 54 -7.96 5.68 12.32
N ALA A 55 -7.84 4.36 12.21
CA ALA A 55 -7.86 3.47 13.37
C ALA A 55 -6.76 3.84 14.39
N LEU A 56 -5.55 4.16 13.91
CA LEU A 56 -4.47 4.63 14.78
C LEU A 56 -4.84 5.93 15.49
N ARG A 57 -5.45 6.91 14.79
CA ARG A 57 -5.92 8.16 15.41
C ARG A 57 -6.94 7.91 16.52
N ASP A 58 -7.89 7.02 16.27
CA ASP A 58 -8.93 6.66 17.26
C ASP A 58 -8.35 5.95 18.49
N THR A 59 -7.25 5.20 18.33
CA THR A 59 -6.61 4.44 19.43
C THR A 59 -5.44 5.16 20.11
N GLY A 60 -5.28 6.47 19.92
CA GLY A 60 -4.25 7.28 20.61
C GLY A 60 -3.22 7.95 19.69
N GLY A 61 -3.26 7.66 18.39
CA GLY A 61 -2.44 8.32 17.38
C GLY A 61 -0.96 7.94 17.43
N PRO A 62 -0.11 8.69 16.70
CA PRO A 62 1.33 8.52 16.80
C PRO A 62 1.84 8.93 18.19
N LEU A 63 2.79 8.16 18.70
CA LEU A 63 3.40 8.34 20.02
C LEU A 63 3.95 9.77 20.19
N SER A 64 3.44 10.50 21.18
CA SER A 64 3.85 11.87 21.46
C SER A 64 5.30 11.95 21.93
N GLY A 65 5.89 13.16 21.89
CA GLY A 65 7.25 13.36 22.37
C GLY A 65 7.43 13.02 23.86
N GLU A 66 6.41 13.30 24.67
CA GLU A 66 6.41 13.01 26.11
C GLU A 66 6.29 11.51 26.38
N GLU A 67 5.38 10.81 25.70
CA GLU A 67 5.26 9.35 25.81
C GLU A 67 6.54 8.65 25.35
N ARG A 68 7.20 9.19 24.32
CA ARG A 68 8.45 8.63 23.80
C ARG A 68 9.58 8.82 24.80
N ALA A 69 9.71 10.02 25.36
CA ALA A 69 10.72 10.30 26.38
C ALA A 69 10.51 9.46 27.65
N TRP A 70 9.25 9.25 28.06
CA TRP A 70 8.92 8.34 29.16
C TRP A 70 9.31 6.90 28.83
N ALA A 71 8.94 6.40 27.64
CA ALA A 71 9.27 5.04 27.22
C ALA A 71 10.79 4.82 27.12
N ASP A 72 11.53 5.78 26.55
CA ASP A 72 12.99 5.74 26.47
C ASP A 72 13.63 5.69 27.87
N GLY A 73 13.06 6.43 28.84
CA GLY A 73 13.49 6.39 30.24
C GLY A 73 13.26 5.03 30.91
N VAL A 74 12.10 4.42 30.72
CA VAL A 74 11.77 3.08 31.26
C VAL A 74 12.61 1.99 30.61
N LEU A 75 12.85 2.08 29.30
CA LEU A 75 13.61 1.10 28.52
C LEU A 75 15.13 1.28 28.63
N GLY A 76 15.59 2.32 29.34
CA GLY A 76 17.02 2.62 29.49
C GLY A 76 17.70 3.05 28.18
N VAL A 77 16.92 3.52 27.20
CA VAL A 77 17.44 4.06 25.94
C VAL A 77 18.00 5.45 26.23
N THR A 78 19.30 5.51 26.52
CA THR A 78 20.00 6.78 26.60
C THR A 78 20.15 7.35 25.20
N THR A 79 19.42 8.42 24.88
CA THR A 79 19.70 9.21 23.68
C THR A 79 21.14 9.67 23.80
N ARG A 80 22.01 9.10 22.97
CA ARG A 80 23.44 9.40 22.95
C ARG A 80 23.60 10.80 22.35
N SER A 81 23.33 11.84 23.15
CA SER A 81 23.55 13.22 22.72
C SER A 81 25.04 13.43 22.49
N GLY A 82 25.40 13.65 21.23
CA GLY A 82 26.61 14.35 20.78
C GLY A 82 27.93 14.00 21.46
N ARG A 83 28.75 13.17 20.80
CA ARG A 83 30.20 13.33 20.90
C ARG A 83 30.65 14.15 19.68
N PRO A 84 31.16 15.39 19.85
CA PRO A 84 31.78 16.08 18.73
C PRO A 84 33.04 15.30 18.36
N ALA A 85 33.18 15.00 17.07
CA ALA A 85 34.43 14.51 16.53
C ALA A 85 35.45 15.66 16.63
N ALA A 86 36.49 15.44 17.42
CA ALA A 86 37.70 16.24 17.43
C ALA A 86 38.62 15.77 16.31
#